data_AF-A0A853I898-F1
#
_entry.id   AF-A0A853I898-F1
#
_cell.length_a   1.000
_cell.length_b   1.000
_cell.length_c   1.000
_cell.angle_alpha   90.00
_cell.angle_beta   90.00
_cell.angle_gamma   90.00
#
_symmetry.space_group_name_H-M   'P 1'
#
loop_
_entity.id
_entity.type
_entity.pdbx_description
1 polymer ?
#
loop_
_entity_poly.entity_id
_entity_poly.type
_entity_poly.pdbx_seq_one_letter_code
_entity_poly.pdbx_strand_id
1 'polypeptide(L)'
;MKQREKELEHRLKTDFVFFLTVIWKYKKLPKPTPIQIDIAKYLQHGPKRKIVMAFRGVGKSWITVAYALWRLYCDPQTRVLVVSASSTRSGNFTDFARRLLEEIPFLHFLRPRKGQRDTKIAFDVGPADSDDSPSIRSVGIKSQITGSRADLIIADDIEVTNNSETQLAREKIAEAVKEFDAVLKPNKEAGITYLGTPQTEMSVYNTLSERNYSVRVWTALYPDPSEFPKWKGRLAPFIEEKASNNLALVGRTTEPRRFTDSNLAERRLSYGTSGFGLQFMLDTSLSDAERYPLKLADLMAMSLDLKRAPIDLAWCNSTDKVIDVPTLGLDGDRFYSPMWMDKEMAEYTGSVMFIDP
;
A
#
# COMPACT_ATOMS: atom_id res chain seq x y z
N MET A 1 4.65 -43.15 -13.04
CA MET A 1 5.15 -41.83 -13.50
C MET A 1 3.99 -40.86 -13.75
N LYS A 2 3.03 -41.17 -14.63
CA LYS A 2 1.85 -40.31 -14.96
C LYS A 2 0.99 -39.85 -13.77
N GLN A 3 0.78 -40.70 -12.74
CA GLN A 3 -0.07 -40.33 -11.59
C GLN A 3 0.60 -39.28 -10.69
N ARG A 4 1.92 -39.38 -10.48
CA ARG A 4 2.70 -38.42 -9.70
C ARG A 4 2.82 -37.06 -10.40
N GLU A 5 2.91 -37.06 -11.73
CA GLU A 5 2.88 -35.82 -12.53
C GLU A 5 1.54 -35.12 -12.45
N LYS A 6 0.43 -35.86 -12.57
CA LYS A 6 -0.92 -35.32 -12.37
C LYS A 6 -1.14 -34.76 -10.98
N GLU A 7 -0.63 -35.43 -9.94
CA GLU A 7 -0.70 -34.95 -8.56
C GLU A 7 0.10 -33.65 -8.38
N LEU A 8 1.30 -33.56 -8.96
CA LEU A 8 2.10 -32.34 -8.93
C LEU A 8 1.42 -31.18 -9.65
N GLU A 9 0.87 -31.42 -10.85
CA GLU A 9 0.12 -30.41 -11.59
C GLU A 9 -1.11 -29.94 -10.81
N HIS A 10 -1.86 -30.87 -10.22
CA HIS A 10 -3.00 -30.55 -9.37
C HIS A 10 -2.58 -29.65 -8.21
N ARG A 11 -1.52 -30.00 -7.49
CA ARG A 11 -1.00 -29.19 -6.39
C ARG A 11 -0.51 -27.81 -6.83
N LEU A 12 0.13 -27.70 -7.99
CA LEU A 12 0.54 -26.40 -8.55
C LEU A 12 -0.67 -25.52 -8.86
N LYS A 13 -1.80 -26.09 -9.30
CA LYS A 13 -3.05 -25.37 -9.56
C LYS A 13 -3.80 -25.01 -8.28
N THR A 14 -3.81 -25.86 -7.25
CA THR A 14 -4.64 -25.64 -6.06
C THR A 14 -3.95 -24.92 -4.92
N ASP A 15 -2.62 -24.92 -4.86
CA ASP A 15 -1.85 -24.37 -3.73
C ASP A 15 -0.80 -23.36 -4.23
N PHE A 16 -1.08 -22.07 -4.03
CA PHE A 16 -0.18 -21.00 -4.41
C PHE A 16 1.12 -21.02 -3.60
N VAL A 17 1.09 -21.44 -2.32
CA VAL A 17 2.31 -21.54 -1.50
C VAL A 17 3.24 -22.60 -2.08
N PHE A 18 2.68 -23.73 -2.53
CA PHE A 18 3.44 -24.77 -3.21
C PHE A 18 4.03 -24.25 -4.53
N PHE A 19 3.21 -23.60 -5.36
CA PHE A 19 3.66 -22.97 -6.61
C PHE A 19 4.80 -21.97 -6.38
N LEU A 20 4.67 -21.08 -5.39
CA LEU A 20 5.69 -20.11 -4.99
C LEU A 20 7.00 -20.81 -4.57
N THR A 21 6.89 -21.85 -3.76
CA THR A 21 8.03 -22.64 -3.27
C THR A 21 8.78 -23.30 -4.42
N VAL A 22 8.06 -23.79 -5.43
CA VAL A 22 8.64 -24.39 -6.64
C VAL A 22 9.37 -23.33 -7.46
N ILE A 23 8.78 -22.14 -7.66
CA ILE A 23 9.47 -21.01 -8.32
C ILE A 23 10.76 -20.66 -7.59
N TRP A 24 10.73 -20.55 -6.26
CA TRP A 24 11.92 -20.22 -5.45
C TRP A 24 13.02 -21.25 -5.66
N LYS A 25 12.65 -22.54 -5.71
CA LYS A 25 13.59 -23.63 -5.99
C LYS A 25 14.24 -23.50 -7.37
N TYR A 26 13.46 -23.22 -8.42
CA TYR A 26 14.00 -23.01 -9.78
C TYR A 26 14.93 -21.80 -9.85
N LYS A 27 14.60 -20.73 -9.13
CA LYS A 27 15.42 -19.52 -9.00
C LYS A 27 16.60 -19.67 -8.05
N LYS A 28 16.84 -20.87 -7.50
CA LYS A 28 17.90 -21.18 -6.52
C LYS A 28 17.88 -20.24 -5.31
N LEU A 29 16.69 -19.77 -4.93
CA LEU A 29 16.49 -18.96 -3.75
C LEU A 29 16.36 -19.86 -2.50
N PRO A 30 16.69 -19.33 -1.31
CA PRO A 30 16.33 -19.98 -0.05
C PRO A 30 14.82 -20.27 0.01
N LYS A 31 14.39 -21.30 0.73
CA LYS A 31 12.96 -21.58 0.90
C LYS A 31 12.21 -20.33 1.38
N PRO A 32 10.99 -20.05 0.86
CA PRO A 32 10.18 -18.94 1.33
C PRO A 32 10.14 -18.87 2.86
N THR A 33 10.33 -17.68 3.41
CA THR A 33 10.30 -17.48 4.87
C THR A 33 8.88 -17.65 5.40
N PRO A 34 8.69 -17.94 6.70
CA PRO A 34 7.34 -18.10 7.25
C PRO A 34 6.42 -16.91 6.99
N ILE A 35 6.95 -15.68 7.02
CA ILE A 35 6.18 -14.47 6.73
C ILE A 35 5.81 -14.36 5.23
N GLN A 36 6.69 -14.75 4.32
CA GLN A 36 6.40 -14.80 2.88
C GLN A 36 5.32 -15.85 2.58
N ILE A 37 5.35 -16.99 3.27
CA ILE A 37 4.32 -18.02 3.18
C ILE A 37 2.97 -17.49 3.69
N ASP A 38 2.96 -16.76 4.80
CA ASP A 38 1.72 -16.20 5.35
C ASP A 38 1.10 -15.14 4.43
N ILE A 39 1.93 -14.26 3.86
CA ILE A 39 1.51 -13.32 2.80
C ILE A 39 0.93 -14.08 1.60
N ALA A 40 1.59 -15.14 1.16
CA ALA A 40 1.11 -15.96 0.04
C ALA A 40 -0.25 -16.61 0.33
N LYS A 41 -0.45 -17.14 1.54
CA LYS A 41 -1.75 -17.67 1.98
C LYS A 41 -2.84 -16.59 1.96
N TYR A 42 -2.52 -15.36 2.37
CA TYR A 42 -3.48 -14.27 2.32
C TYR A 42 -3.79 -13.81 0.88
N LEU A 43 -2.81 -13.84 -0.03
CA LEU A 43 -3.04 -13.60 -1.45
C LEU A 43 -4.01 -14.63 -2.04
N GLN A 44 -3.83 -15.91 -1.71
CA GLN A 44 -4.70 -16.98 -2.19
C GLN A 44 -6.10 -16.98 -1.55
N HIS A 45 -6.20 -16.89 -0.23
CA HIS A 45 -7.45 -17.12 0.52
C HIS A 45 -8.10 -15.85 1.08
N GLY A 46 -7.40 -14.72 1.04
CA GLY A 46 -7.95 -13.44 1.51
C GLY A 46 -9.10 -12.95 0.62
N PRO A 47 -9.82 -11.91 1.06
CA PRO A 47 -11.02 -11.43 0.37
C PRO A 47 -10.71 -10.83 -1.00
N LYS A 48 -11.76 -10.61 -1.78
CA LYS A 48 -11.71 -9.99 -3.12
C LYS A 48 -10.98 -8.64 -3.14
N ARG A 49 -11.18 -7.82 -2.11
CA ARG A 49 -10.57 -6.51 -1.92
C ARG A 49 -9.65 -6.56 -0.71
N LYS A 50 -8.34 -6.55 -0.94
CA LYS A 50 -7.35 -6.72 0.12
C LYS A 50 -6.12 -5.85 -0.05
N ILE A 51 -5.50 -5.53 1.08
CA ILE A 51 -4.27 -4.76 1.16
C ILE A 51 -3.25 -5.59 1.95
N VAL A 52 -2.08 -5.77 1.36
CA VAL A 52 -0.89 -6.36 1.98
C VAL A 52 0.07 -5.21 2.28
N MET A 53 0.04 -4.74 3.53
CA MET A 53 1.05 -3.82 4.04
C MET A 53 2.16 -4.64 4.65
N ALA A 54 3.37 -4.53 4.11
CA ALA A 54 4.50 -5.28 4.62
C ALA A 54 5.77 -4.44 4.58
N PHE A 55 6.67 -4.68 5.54
CA PHE A 55 7.87 -3.88 5.69
C PHE A 55 8.78 -3.97 4.45
N ARG A 56 9.58 -2.91 4.23
CA ARG A 56 10.49 -2.86 3.08
C ARG A 56 11.48 -4.02 3.11
N GLY A 57 11.55 -4.74 1.98
CA GLY A 57 12.49 -5.84 1.80
C GLY A 57 11.91 -7.23 2.05
N VAL A 58 10.69 -7.38 2.57
CA VAL A 58 10.08 -8.72 2.80
C VAL A 58 9.93 -9.56 1.51
N GLY A 59 9.92 -8.93 0.33
CA GLY A 59 9.80 -9.60 -0.97
C GLY A 59 8.40 -9.56 -1.58
N LYS A 60 7.56 -8.59 -1.19
CA LYS A 60 6.17 -8.44 -1.65
C LYS A 60 6.00 -8.48 -3.18
N SER A 61 6.78 -7.71 -3.94
CA SER A 61 6.69 -7.68 -5.41
C SER A 61 7.06 -9.02 -6.07
N TRP A 62 8.02 -9.76 -5.50
CA TRP A 62 8.40 -11.08 -6.01
C TRP A 62 7.29 -12.10 -5.82
N ILE A 63 6.67 -12.13 -4.63
CA ILE A 63 5.55 -13.03 -4.33
C ILE A 63 4.37 -12.71 -5.26
N THR A 64 4.12 -11.44 -5.55
CA THR A 64 2.93 -11.04 -6.30
C THR A 64 3.06 -11.20 -7.80
N VAL A 65 4.28 -11.12 -8.35
CA VAL A 65 4.54 -11.61 -9.71
C VAL A 65 4.28 -13.11 -9.81
N ALA A 66 4.75 -13.90 -8.84
CA ALA A 66 4.43 -15.33 -8.79
C ALA A 66 2.91 -15.58 -8.66
N TYR A 67 2.20 -14.75 -7.89
CA TYR A 67 0.74 -14.84 -7.75
C TYR A 67 0.00 -14.54 -9.06
N ALA A 68 0.42 -13.51 -9.82
CA ALA A 68 -0.14 -13.22 -11.14
C ALA A 68 0.06 -14.38 -12.11
N LEU A 69 1.26 -14.97 -12.13
CA LEU A 69 1.56 -16.14 -12.96
C LEU A 69 0.80 -17.38 -12.50
N TRP A 70 0.59 -17.56 -11.19
CA TRP A 70 -0.22 -18.65 -10.65
C TRP A 70 -1.68 -18.53 -11.09
N ARG A 71 -2.23 -17.30 -11.09
CA ARG A 71 -3.59 -17.05 -11.59
C ARG A 71 -3.73 -17.41 -13.07
N LEU A 72 -2.77 -17.00 -13.90
CA LEU A 72 -2.71 -17.39 -15.33
C LEU A 72 -2.47 -18.90 -15.54
N TYR A 73 -1.73 -19.55 -14.63
CA TYR A 73 -1.51 -20.98 -14.65
C TYR A 73 -2.79 -21.77 -14.32
N CYS A 74 -3.63 -21.23 -13.44
CA CYS A 74 -4.94 -21.80 -13.12
C CYS A 74 -5.95 -21.55 -14.24
N ASP A 75 -5.98 -20.33 -14.77
CA ASP A 75 -6.84 -19.92 -15.87
C ASP A 75 -6.09 -18.95 -16.82
N PRO A 76 -5.70 -19.42 -18.02
CA PRO A 76 -5.04 -18.58 -19.02
C PRO A 76 -5.87 -17.40 -19.55
N GLN A 77 -7.19 -17.36 -19.27
CA GLN A 77 -8.06 -16.26 -19.69
C GLN A 77 -8.12 -15.12 -18.67
N THR A 78 -7.53 -15.30 -17.48
CA THR A 78 -7.43 -14.24 -16.48
C THR A 78 -6.70 -13.03 -17.06
N ARG A 79 -7.27 -11.83 -16.89
CA ARG A 79 -6.64 -10.56 -17.27
C ARG A 79 -6.09 -9.86 -16.05
N VAL A 80 -4.77 -9.64 -16.01
CA VAL A 80 -4.07 -9.00 -14.89
C VAL A 80 -3.64 -7.58 -15.25
N LEU A 81 -4.15 -6.59 -14.51
CA LEU A 81 -3.69 -5.22 -14.58
C LEU A 81 -2.78 -4.93 -13.39
N VAL A 82 -1.56 -4.49 -13.66
CA VAL A 82 -0.58 -4.08 -12.66
C VAL A 82 -0.45 -2.58 -12.68
N VAL A 83 -0.64 -1.94 -11.53
CA VAL A 83 -0.53 -0.49 -11.38
C VAL A 83 0.52 -0.18 -10.33
N SER A 84 1.46 0.70 -10.65
CA SER A 84 2.51 1.14 -9.70
C SER A 84 2.65 2.66 -9.70
N ALA A 85 3.45 3.23 -8.79
CA ALA A 85 3.68 4.67 -8.75
C ALA A 85 4.24 5.27 -10.07
N SER A 86 4.96 4.48 -10.87
CA SER A 86 5.49 4.91 -12.17
C SER A 86 5.48 3.77 -13.20
N SER A 87 5.46 4.13 -14.50
CA SER A 87 5.50 3.17 -15.61
C SER A 87 6.78 2.34 -15.63
N THR A 88 7.90 2.87 -15.15
CA THR A 88 9.15 2.11 -15.01
C THR A 88 9.02 1.03 -13.95
N ARG A 89 8.45 1.36 -12.78
CA ARG A 89 8.24 0.38 -11.70
C ARG A 89 7.25 -0.71 -12.14
N SER A 90 6.18 -0.33 -12.83
CA SER A 90 5.22 -1.29 -13.36
C SER A 90 5.85 -2.17 -14.46
N GLY A 91 6.69 -1.60 -15.33
CA GLY A 91 7.40 -2.36 -16.37
C GLY A 91 8.33 -3.44 -15.81
N ASN A 92 8.99 -3.19 -14.67
CA ASN A 92 9.79 -4.20 -13.99
C ASN A 92 8.98 -5.44 -13.59
N PHE A 93 7.69 -5.28 -13.28
CA PHE A 93 6.80 -6.40 -12.98
C PHE A 93 6.64 -7.30 -14.21
N THR A 94 6.30 -6.71 -15.35
CA THR A 94 6.07 -7.42 -16.61
C THR A 94 7.34 -8.08 -17.12
N ASP A 95 8.47 -7.36 -17.06
CA ASP A 95 9.79 -7.91 -17.42
C ASP A 95 10.14 -9.10 -16.54
N PHE A 96 9.89 -9.02 -15.22
CA PHE A 96 10.17 -10.14 -14.33
C PHE A 96 9.23 -11.33 -14.57
N ALA A 97 7.93 -11.08 -14.79
CA ALA A 97 6.98 -12.13 -15.14
C ALA A 97 7.40 -12.87 -16.42
N ARG A 98 7.78 -12.14 -17.47
CA ARG A 98 8.29 -12.72 -18.73
C ARG A 98 9.53 -13.56 -18.51
N ARG A 99 10.50 -13.07 -17.72
CA ARG A 99 11.71 -13.86 -17.38
C ARG A 99 11.35 -15.17 -16.69
N LEU A 100 10.37 -15.20 -15.79
CA LEU A 100 9.93 -16.44 -15.15
C LEU A 100 9.29 -17.41 -16.15
N LEU A 101 8.51 -16.92 -17.12
CA LEU A 101 7.97 -17.76 -18.20
C LEU A 101 9.06 -18.38 -19.07
N GLU A 102 10.18 -17.68 -19.27
CA GLU A 102 11.33 -18.20 -20.00
C GLU A 102 12.16 -19.19 -19.17
N GLU A 103 12.45 -18.88 -17.92
CA GLU A 103 13.40 -19.64 -17.12
C GLU A 103 12.80 -20.90 -16.48
N ILE A 104 11.48 -20.95 -16.25
CA ILE A 104 10.85 -21.99 -15.45
C ILE A 104 10.10 -23.00 -16.35
N PRO A 105 10.58 -24.26 -16.46
CA PRO A 105 10.06 -25.24 -17.42
C PRO A 105 8.55 -25.47 -17.36
N PHE A 106 7.97 -25.58 -16.17
CA PHE A 106 6.54 -25.84 -16.03
C PHE A 106 5.66 -24.63 -16.39
N LEU A 107 6.24 -23.44 -16.62
CA LEU A 107 5.56 -22.24 -17.11
C LEU A 107 5.74 -22.02 -18.61
N HIS A 108 6.56 -22.83 -19.31
CA HIS A 108 6.87 -22.62 -20.73
C HIS A 108 5.64 -22.64 -21.63
N PHE A 109 4.60 -23.40 -21.26
CA PHE A 109 3.34 -23.44 -22.02
C PHE A 109 2.57 -22.10 -21.98
N LEU A 110 2.84 -21.22 -21.01
CA LEU A 110 2.26 -19.87 -20.91
C LEU A 110 3.04 -18.83 -21.70
N ARG A 111 4.21 -19.15 -22.28
CA ARG A 111 4.97 -18.18 -23.07
C ARG A 111 4.14 -17.63 -24.23
N PRO A 112 4.24 -16.33 -24.55
CA PRO A 112 3.61 -15.77 -25.73
C PRO A 112 3.98 -16.55 -27.00
N ARG A 113 2.99 -16.89 -27.81
CA ARG A 113 3.19 -17.53 -29.11
C ARG A 113 3.50 -16.47 -30.18
N LYS A 114 4.11 -16.90 -31.28
CA LYS A 114 4.35 -16.03 -32.43
C LYS A 114 3.03 -15.41 -32.93
N GLY A 115 3.00 -14.08 -33.04
CA GLY A 115 1.81 -13.33 -33.48
C GLY A 115 0.89 -12.86 -32.36
N GLN A 116 1.11 -13.29 -31.11
CA GLN A 116 0.45 -12.69 -29.95
C GLN A 116 1.17 -11.40 -29.53
N ARG A 117 0.45 -10.55 -28.78
CA ARG A 117 1.01 -9.34 -28.17
C ARG A 117 2.15 -9.74 -27.23
N ASP A 118 3.33 -9.17 -27.43
CA ASP A 118 4.48 -9.43 -26.55
C ASP A 118 5.41 -8.20 -26.45
N THR A 119 5.02 -7.24 -25.61
CA THR A 119 5.76 -5.99 -25.39
C THR A 119 6.25 -5.90 -23.94
N LYS A 120 7.07 -4.87 -23.62
CA LYS A 120 7.51 -4.63 -22.24
C LYS A 120 6.37 -4.19 -21.31
N ILE A 121 5.32 -3.58 -21.88
CA ILE A 121 4.22 -2.99 -21.11
C ILE A 121 3.08 -3.99 -20.96
N ALA A 122 2.86 -4.84 -21.96
CA ALA A 122 1.81 -5.85 -21.96
C ALA A 122 2.16 -7.05 -22.84
N PHE A 123 1.74 -8.24 -22.42
CA PHE A 123 1.87 -9.48 -23.21
C PHE A 123 0.67 -10.42 -22.98
N ASP A 124 0.48 -11.33 -23.94
CA ASP A 124 -0.51 -12.40 -23.89
C ASP A 124 0.15 -13.75 -23.65
N VAL A 125 -0.44 -14.58 -22.77
CA VAL A 125 0.05 -15.94 -22.56
C VAL A 125 -0.34 -16.85 -23.71
N GLY A 126 0.49 -17.85 -24.00
CA GLY A 126 0.30 -18.75 -25.15
C GLY A 126 -1.11 -19.34 -25.31
N PRO A 127 -1.76 -19.83 -24.24
CA PRO A 127 -3.10 -20.40 -24.31
C PRO A 127 -4.24 -19.37 -24.24
N ALA A 128 -3.96 -18.08 -24.08
CA ALA A 128 -5.00 -17.05 -24.01
C ALA A 128 -5.70 -16.88 -25.36
N ASP A 129 -7.02 -16.71 -25.29
CA ASP A 129 -7.82 -16.32 -26.45
C ASP A 129 -7.59 -14.84 -26.79
N SER A 130 -7.90 -14.47 -28.04
CA SER A 130 -7.81 -13.08 -28.48
C SER A 130 -8.83 -12.22 -27.72
N ASP A 131 -8.34 -11.17 -27.08
CA ASP A 131 -9.10 -10.23 -26.28
C ASP A 131 -8.47 -8.84 -26.45
N ASP A 132 -9.29 -7.80 -26.38
CA ASP A 132 -8.82 -6.41 -26.40
C ASP A 132 -7.87 -6.17 -25.19
N SER A 133 -8.23 -6.71 -24.03
CA SER A 133 -7.41 -6.66 -22.82
C SER A 133 -6.34 -7.76 -22.82
N PRO A 134 -5.06 -7.41 -22.61
CA PRO A 134 -3.97 -8.39 -22.53
C PRO A 134 -4.03 -9.27 -21.28
N SER A 135 -3.34 -10.41 -21.32
CA SER A 135 -3.18 -11.32 -20.19
C SER A 135 -2.48 -10.65 -19.01
N ILE A 136 -1.39 -9.91 -19.26
CA ILE A 136 -0.80 -8.98 -18.28
C ILE A 136 -0.57 -7.62 -18.94
N ARG A 137 -1.00 -6.55 -18.27
CA ARG A 137 -0.63 -5.15 -18.59
C ARG A 137 -0.12 -4.45 -17.36
N SER A 138 0.95 -3.68 -17.51
CA SER A 138 1.52 -2.87 -16.43
C SER A 138 1.52 -1.38 -16.78
N VAL A 139 1.08 -0.53 -15.86
CA VAL A 139 0.95 0.92 -16.06
C VAL A 139 1.29 1.70 -14.79
N GLY A 140 1.63 2.98 -14.95
CA GLY A 140 1.73 3.90 -13.82
C GLY A 140 0.35 4.35 -13.32
N ILE A 141 0.23 4.72 -12.05
CA ILE A 141 -1.01 5.20 -11.42
C ILE A 141 -1.57 6.49 -12.07
N LYS A 142 -0.69 7.28 -12.71
CA LYS A 142 -1.07 8.49 -13.46
C LYS A 142 -1.46 8.20 -14.91
N SER A 143 -1.25 6.98 -15.40
CA SER A 143 -1.58 6.60 -16.77
C SER A 143 -3.06 6.28 -16.88
N GLN A 144 -3.66 6.62 -18.02
CA GLN A 144 -5.06 6.28 -18.28
C GLN A 144 -5.24 4.76 -18.31
N ILE A 145 -6.17 4.27 -17.50
CA ILE A 145 -6.56 2.85 -17.44
C ILE A 145 -7.97 2.59 -17.97
N THR A 146 -8.75 3.66 -18.22
CA THR A 146 -10.11 3.59 -18.79
C THR A 146 -10.15 2.74 -20.05
N GLY A 147 -11.19 1.91 -20.16
CA GLY A 147 -11.36 0.95 -21.28
C GLY A 147 -10.66 -0.39 -21.06
N SER A 148 -9.72 -0.49 -20.11
CA SER A 148 -9.15 -1.79 -19.72
C SER A 148 -10.18 -2.62 -18.95
N ARG A 149 -10.11 -3.94 -19.09
CA ARG A 149 -10.92 -4.87 -18.29
C ARG A 149 -10.01 -5.91 -17.64
N ALA A 150 -10.05 -5.99 -16.31
CA ALA A 150 -9.18 -6.88 -15.55
C ALA A 150 -9.98 -7.79 -14.62
N ASP A 151 -9.55 -9.04 -14.52
CA ASP A 151 -9.97 -9.96 -13.47
C ASP A 151 -9.17 -9.68 -12.19
N LEU A 152 -7.86 -9.50 -12.31
CA LEU A 152 -7.01 -9.18 -11.16
C LEU A 152 -6.34 -7.83 -11.34
N ILE A 153 -6.54 -6.91 -10.39
CA ILE A 153 -5.78 -5.67 -10.31
C ILE A 153 -4.76 -5.79 -9.17
N ILE A 154 -3.48 -5.64 -9.49
CA ILE A 154 -2.38 -5.60 -8.52
C ILE A 154 -1.83 -4.18 -8.47
N ALA A 155 -2.05 -3.50 -7.36
CA ALA A 155 -1.53 -2.17 -7.11
C ALA A 155 -0.24 -2.25 -6.27
N ASP A 156 0.91 -2.35 -6.92
CA ASP A 156 2.22 -2.55 -6.28
C ASP A 156 2.95 -1.22 -6.06
N ASP A 157 3.11 -0.83 -4.79
CA ASP A 157 3.76 0.41 -4.36
C ASP A 157 3.28 1.62 -5.18
N ILE A 158 1.96 1.86 -5.14
CA ILE A 158 1.32 3.04 -5.76
C ILE A 158 1.63 4.33 -5.02
N GLU A 159 2.00 4.23 -3.74
CA GLU A 159 2.43 5.33 -2.89
C GLU A 159 3.97 5.29 -2.74
N VAL A 160 4.62 6.37 -3.13
CA VAL A 160 6.07 6.62 -2.99
C VAL A 160 6.25 8.06 -2.49
N THR A 161 7.35 8.36 -1.81
CA THR A 161 7.60 9.68 -1.21
C THR A 161 7.23 10.84 -2.14
N ASN A 162 7.72 10.82 -3.39
CA ASN A 162 7.50 11.91 -4.36
C ASN A 162 6.02 12.11 -4.79
N ASN A 163 5.16 11.10 -4.68
CA ASN A 163 3.74 11.23 -5.05
C ASN A 163 2.81 11.28 -3.83
N SER A 164 3.35 11.23 -2.62
CA SER A 164 2.60 11.27 -1.37
C SER A 164 3.01 12.42 -0.43
N GLU A 165 3.99 13.24 -0.83
CA GLU A 165 4.55 14.31 0.00
C GLU A 165 3.50 15.37 0.37
N THR A 166 2.74 15.86 -0.61
CA THR A 166 1.70 16.86 -0.37
C THR A 166 0.31 16.23 -0.27
N GLN A 167 -0.61 16.90 0.41
CA GLN A 167 -2.00 16.45 0.51
C GLN A 167 -2.65 16.30 -0.86
N LEU A 168 -2.50 17.30 -1.73
CA LEU A 168 -3.02 17.24 -3.09
C LEU A 168 -2.46 16.04 -3.87
N ALA A 169 -1.20 15.64 -3.63
CA ALA A 169 -0.63 14.46 -4.26
C ALA A 169 -1.28 13.16 -3.73
N ARG A 170 -1.52 13.06 -2.42
CA ARG A 170 -2.25 11.94 -1.80
C ARG A 170 -3.69 11.84 -2.30
N GLU A 171 -4.39 12.96 -2.41
CA GLU A 171 -5.76 13.03 -2.95
C GLU A 171 -5.82 12.55 -4.41
N LYS A 172 -4.84 12.93 -5.23
CA LYS A 172 -4.74 12.43 -6.62
C LYS A 172 -4.58 10.92 -6.69
N ILE A 173 -3.81 10.30 -5.78
CA ILE A 173 -3.73 8.83 -5.69
C ILE A 173 -5.08 8.26 -5.26
N ALA A 174 -5.68 8.82 -4.21
CA ALA A 174 -6.96 8.37 -3.65
C ALA A 174 -8.14 8.47 -4.64
N GLU A 175 -8.06 9.40 -5.59
CA GLU A 175 -8.98 9.52 -6.73
C GLU A 175 -8.66 8.49 -7.82
N ALA A 176 -7.41 8.41 -8.26
CA ALA A 176 -7.01 7.47 -9.32
C ALA A 176 -7.34 6.01 -8.97
N VAL A 177 -7.22 5.61 -7.70
CA VAL A 177 -7.56 4.25 -7.28
C VAL A 177 -9.06 3.93 -7.33
N LYS A 178 -9.95 4.94 -7.41
CA LYS A 178 -11.40 4.70 -7.60
C LYS A 178 -11.70 4.11 -8.98
N GLU A 179 -10.90 4.46 -9.98
CA GLU A 179 -11.06 3.92 -11.35
C GLU A 179 -10.88 2.40 -11.40
N PHE A 180 -10.20 1.80 -10.41
CA PHE A 180 -9.99 0.35 -10.38
C PHE A 180 -11.32 -0.41 -10.32
N ASP A 181 -12.33 0.13 -9.63
CA ASP A 181 -13.65 -0.50 -9.57
C ASP A 181 -14.37 -0.48 -10.93
N ALA A 182 -14.13 0.53 -11.77
CA ALA A 182 -14.68 0.58 -13.14
C ALA A 182 -13.97 -0.39 -14.10
N VAL A 183 -12.67 -0.63 -13.88
CA VAL A 183 -11.86 -1.55 -14.67
C VAL A 183 -12.10 -3.02 -14.29
N LEU A 184 -12.43 -3.29 -13.02
CA LEU A 184 -12.62 -4.63 -12.51
C LEU A 184 -13.84 -5.31 -13.15
N LYS A 185 -13.66 -6.53 -13.65
CA LYS A 185 -14.76 -7.33 -14.22
C LYS A 185 -15.76 -7.74 -13.11
N PRO A 186 -17.07 -7.76 -13.38
CA PRO A 186 -18.10 -8.08 -12.40
C PRO A 186 -18.27 -9.60 -12.20
N ASN A 187 -17.17 -10.34 -11.98
CA ASN A 187 -17.21 -11.77 -11.70
C ASN A 187 -16.67 -12.07 -10.28
N LYS A 188 -16.91 -13.31 -9.81
CA LYS A 188 -16.59 -13.73 -8.43
C LYS A 188 -15.08 -13.91 -8.20
N GLU A 189 -14.34 -14.28 -9.22
CA GLU A 189 -12.90 -14.56 -9.15
C GLU A 189 -12.04 -13.30 -9.33
N ALA A 190 -12.65 -12.21 -9.80
CA ALA A 190 -12.00 -10.93 -9.95
C ALA A 190 -11.74 -10.30 -8.59
N GLY A 191 -10.64 -9.55 -8.45
CA GLY A 191 -10.32 -8.82 -7.23
C GLY A 191 -9.22 -7.79 -7.37
N ILE A 192 -9.08 -6.98 -6.32
CA ILE A 192 -8.10 -5.89 -6.23
C ILE A 192 -7.20 -6.17 -5.04
N THR A 193 -5.90 -6.23 -5.29
CA THR A 193 -4.86 -6.45 -4.29
C THR A 193 -3.90 -5.27 -4.29
N TYR A 194 -3.84 -4.55 -3.18
CA TYR A 194 -2.83 -3.52 -2.95
C TYR A 194 -1.64 -4.12 -2.21
N LEU A 195 -0.44 -3.70 -2.59
CA LEU A 195 0.82 -4.06 -1.94
C LEU A 195 1.54 -2.76 -1.62
N GLY A 196 2.03 -2.62 -0.41
CA GLY A 196 2.52 -1.31 0.00
C GLY A 196 3.33 -1.29 1.27
N THR A 197 4.08 -0.20 1.36
CA THR A 197 4.62 0.31 2.61
C THR A 197 4.18 1.78 2.67
N PRO A 198 3.49 2.22 3.74
CA PRO A 198 3.01 3.60 3.85
C PRO A 198 4.18 4.57 3.78
N GLN A 199 4.01 5.74 3.17
CA GLN A 199 5.04 6.79 3.08
C GLN A 199 4.76 7.97 3.99
N THR A 200 3.51 8.08 4.47
CA THR A 200 3.03 9.12 5.40
C THR A 200 1.95 8.51 6.32
N GLU A 201 1.60 9.21 7.38
CA GLU A 201 0.52 8.87 8.31
C GLU A 201 -0.84 8.88 7.59
N MET A 202 -1.03 9.84 6.69
CA MET A 202 -2.18 9.97 5.80
C MET A 202 -2.10 9.08 4.56
N SER A 203 -1.40 7.95 4.66
CA SER A 203 -1.26 7.00 3.55
C SER A 203 -2.60 6.62 2.94
N VAL A 204 -2.62 6.44 1.61
CA VAL A 204 -3.81 5.99 0.88
C VAL A 204 -4.31 4.62 1.37
N TYR A 205 -3.42 3.80 1.96
CA TYR A 205 -3.82 2.51 2.52
C TYR A 205 -4.77 2.66 3.72
N ASN A 206 -4.70 3.79 4.45
CA ASN A 206 -5.64 4.09 5.53
C ASN A 206 -7.03 4.44 4.99
N THR A 207 -7.12 5.31 3.98
CA THR A 207 -8.40 5.71 3.39
C THR A 207 -9.07 4.56 2.62
N LEU A 208 -8.29 3.67 2.01
CA LEU A 208 -8.83 2.48 1.34
C LEU A 208 -9.52 1.52 2.31
N SER A 209 -9.09 1.47 3.58
CA SER A 209 -9.74 0.61 4.58
C SER A 209 -11.21 0.97 4.81
N GLU A 210 -11.57 2.25 4.66
CA GLU A 210 -12.95 2.76 4.76
C GLU A 210 -13.80 2.32 3.56
N ARG A 211 -13.17 1.94 2.44
CA ARG A 211 -13.84 1.52 1.19
C ARG A 211 -14.02 0.00 1.11
N ASN A 212 -14.19 -0.66 2.26
CA ASN A 212 -14.39 -2.12 2.36
C ASN A 212 -13.20 -2.94 1.83
N TYR A 213 -11.97 -2.47 2.09
CA TYR A 213 -10.75 -3.23 1.85
C TYR A 213 -10.25 -3.86 3.15
N SER A 214 -9.98 -5.17 3.12
CA SER A 214 -9.37 -5.86 4.25
C SER A 214 -7.86 -5.64 4.26
N VAL A 215 -7.37 -4.93 5.28
CA VAL A 215 -5.95 -4.65 5.45
C VAL A 215 -5.30 -5.68 6.35
N ARG A 216 -4.13 -6.17 5.95
CA ARG A 216 -3.23 -6.93 6.82
C ARG A 216 -1.83 -6.33 6.82
N VAL A 217 -1.25 -6.25 8.02
CA VAL A 217 0.03 -5.60 8.29
C VAL A 217 1.05 -6.64 8.77
N TRP A 218 2.20 -6.72 8.09
CA TRP A 218 3.33 -7.57 8.43
C TRP A 218 4.55 -6.73 8.79
N THR A 219 4.76 -6.55 10.09
CA THR A 219 5.85 -5.76 10.67
C THR A 219 7.21 -6.46 10.59
N ALA A 220 8.29 -5.69 10.65
CA ALA A 220 9.66 -6.23 10.66
C ALA A 220 10.05 -6.82 12.03
N LEU A 221 9.47 -6.30 13.12
CA LEU A 221 9.63 -6.81 14.48
C LEU A 221 8.27 -7.25 15.02
N TYR A 222 8.24 -8.24 15.91
CA TYR A 222 7.01 -8.55 16.65
C TYR A 222 6.73 -7.39 17.62
N PRO A 223 5.57 -6.71 17.49
CA PRO A 223 5.20 -5.65 18.41
C PRO A 223 4.79 -6.23 19.77
N ASP A 224 4.86 -5.39 20.80
CA ASP A 224 4.32 -5.75 22.11
C ASP A 224 2.78 -5.86 22.01
N PRO A 225 2.15 -6.88 22.63
CA PRO A 225 0.69 -7.01 22.64
C PRO A 225 -0.06 -5.77 23.14
N SER A 226 0.53 -4.99 24.05
CA SER A 226 -0.05 -3.72 24.52
C SER A 226 -0.15 -2.65 23.42
N GLU A 227 0.66 -2.76 22.36
CA GLU A 227 0.69 -1.82 21.24
C GLU A 227 -0.22 -2.23 20.07
N PHE A 228 -0.81 -3.43 20.08
CA PHE A 228 -1.71 -3.90 19.01
C PHE A 228 -2.82 -2.90 18.63
N PRO A 229 -3.42 -2.12 19.57
CA PRO A 229 -4.43 -1.12 19.23
C PRO A 229 -3.96 -0.09 18.18
N LYS A 230 -2.66 0.19 18.05
CA LYS A 230 -2.11 1.13 17.05
C LYS A 230 -2.49 0.74 15.61
N TRP A 231 -2.56 -0.55 15.31
CA TRP A 231 -2.90 -1.05 13.98
C TRP A 231 -4.41 -1.23 13.77
N LYS A 232 -5.27 -0.84 14.72
CA LYS A 232 -6.74 -0.88 14.60
C LYS A 232 -7.27 -2.25 14.13
N GLY A 233 -6.71 -3.34 14.66
CA GLY A 233 -7.08 -4.72 14.29
C GLY A 233 -6.64 -5.17 12.90
N ARG A 234 -5.71 -4.45 12.26
CA ARG A 234 -5.17 -4.76 10.92
C ARG A 234 -3.87 -5.55 10.96
N LEU A 235 -3.33 -5.83 12.15
CA LEU A 235 -2.11 -6.61 12.26
C LEU A 235 -2.38 -8.03 11.76
N ALA A 236 -1.44 -8.61 11.01
CA ALA A 236 -1.67 -9.94 10.45
C ALA A 236 -1.79 -10.95 11.61
N PRO A 237 -2.79 -11.88 11.58
CA PRO A 237 -2.97 -12.85 12.66
C PRO A 237 -1.70 -13.65 12.98
N PHE A 238 -0.89 -13.96 11.97
CA PHE A 238 0.42 -14.59 12.14
C PHE A 238 1.37 -13.83 13.07
N ILE A 239 1.35 -12.49 13.05
CA ILE A 239 2.16 -11.64 13.92
C ILE A 239 1.53 -11.58 15.31
N GLU A 240 0.23 -11.33 15.39
CA GLU A 240 -0.54 -11.23 16.64
C GLU A 240 -0.42 -12.51 17.48
N GLU A 241 -0.70 -13.67 16.87
CA GLU A 241 -0.65 -14.97 17.54
C GLU A 241 0.75 -15.28 18.07
N LYS A 242 1.79 -15.00 17.28
CA LYS A 242 3.17 -15.28 17.70
C LYS A 242 3.66 -14.37 18.82
N ALA A 243 3.36 -13.08 18.74
CA ALA A 243 3.72 -12.13 19.77
C ALA A 243 2.97 -12.40 21.08
N SER A 244 1.69 -12.76 21.00
CA SER A 244 0.85 -13.08 22.17
C SER A 244 1.26 -14.39 22.84
N ASN A 245 1.55 -15.43 22.04
CA ASN A 245 1.89 -16.76 22.57
C ASN A 245 3.34 -16.85 23.10
N ASN A 246 4.22 -15.92 22.71
CA ASN A 246 5.61 -15.92 23.15
C ASN A 246 6.17 -14.50 23.27
N LEU A 247 6.08 -13.96 24.48
CA LEU A 247 6.60 -12.63 24.81
C LEU A 247 8.11 -12.48 24.58
N ALA A 248 8.89 -13.56 24.54
CA ALA A 248 10.32 -13.49 24.23
C ALA A 248 10.60 -13.10 22.75
N LEU A 249 9.59 -13.18 21.88
CA LEU A 249 9.69 -12.71 20.50
C LEU A 249 9.47 -11.21 20.36
N VAL A 250 8.89 -10.54 21.36
CA VAL A 250 8.64 -9.09 21.29
C VAL A 250 9.95 -8.34 21.04
N GLY A 251 9.93 -7.43 20.06
CA GLY A 251 11.11 -6.68 19.61
C GLY A 251 12.12 -7.50 18.79
N ARG A 252 11.91 -8.80 18.58
CA ARG A 252 12.71 -9.64 17.68
C ARG A 252 12.20 -9.57 16.25
N THR A 253 13.10 -9.82 15.32
CA THR A 253 12.81 -9.88 13.88
C THR A 253 11.76 -10.95 13.53
N THR A 254 10.83 -10.58 12.65
CA THR A 254 9.84 -11.49 12.06
C THR A 254 10.43 -12.30 10.90
N GLU A 255 11.61 -11.90 10.40
CA GLU A 255 12.32 -12.53 9.28
C GLU A 255 13.82 -12.76 9.58
N PRO A 256 14.16 -13.62 10.57
CA PRO A 256 15.53 -13.79 11.06
C PRO A 256 16.53 -14.32 10.02
N ARG A 257 16.07 -14.96 8.94
CA ARG A 257 16.94 -15.46 7.87
C ARG A 257 17.49 -14.37 6.96
N ARG A 258 16.82 -13.20 6.91
CA ARG A 258 17.16 -12.11 5.98
C ARG A 258 17.46 -10.81 6.70
N PHE A 259 16.80 -10.57 7.83
CA PHE A 259 16.98 -9.40 8.67
C PHE A 259 17.22 -9.85 10.10
N THR A 260 18.46 -9.83 10.55
CA THR A 260 18.80 -10.12 11.95
C THR A 260 18.41 -8.95 12.85
N ASP A 261 18.31 -9.18 14.16
CA ASP A 261 18.01 -8.11 15.12
C ASP A 261 19.04 -6.98 15.05
N SER A 262 20.33 -7.31 14.92
CA SER A 262 21.40 -6.33 14.74
C SER A 262 21.21 -5.49 13.48
N ASN A 263 20.85 -6.13 12.36
CA ASN A 263 20.59 -5.41 11.11
C ASN A 263 19.40 -4.46 11.21
N LEU A 264 18.33 -4.87 11.88
CA LEU A 264 17.17 -4.00 12.10
C LEU A 264 17.49 -2.88 13.11
N ALA A 265 18.35 -3.11 14.09
CA ALA A 265 18.84 -2.09 15.00
C ALA A 265 19.67 -1.02 14.27
N GLU A 266 20.61 -1.42 13.40
CA GLU A 266 21.37 -0.51 12.53
C GLU A 266 20.45 0.33 11.64
N ARG A 267 19.42 -0.30 11.07
CA ARG A 267 18.43 0.42 10.26
C ARG A 267 17.59 1.37 11.08
N ARG A 268 17.23 1.00 12.32
CA ARG A 268 16.51 1.89 13.24
C ARG A 268 17.34 3.13 13.58
N LEU A 269 18.65 2.97 13.77
CA LEU A 269 19.57 4.09 13.96
C LEU A 269 19.66 4.96 12.70
N SER A 270 19.76 4.35 11.51
CA SER A 270 19.88 5.07 10.24
C SER A 270 18.60 5.79 9.81
N TYR A 271 17.41 5.18 10.00
CA TYR A 271 16.12 5.76 9.60
C TYR A 271 15.54 6.71 10.64
N GLY A 272 16.06 6.68 11.87
CA GLY A 272 15.42 7.30 13.03
C GLY A 272 14.16 6.54 13.48
N THR A 273 13.68 6.86 14.69
CA THR A 273 12.55 6.18 15.30
C THR A 273 11.28 6.28 14.46
N SER A 274 10.93 7.48 13.99
CA SER A 274 9.71 7.70 13.19
C SER A 274 9.79 7.04 11.82
N GLY A 275 10.91 7.18 11.12
CA GLY A 275 11.14 6.54 9.83
C GLY A 275 11.11 5.00 9.91
N PHE A 276 11.66 4.43 10.98
CA PHE A 276 11.60 3.01 11.25
C PHE A 276 10.17 2.56 11.60
N GLY A 277 9.47 3.32 12.45
CA GLY A 277 8.06 3.09 12.79
C GLY A 277 7.19 2.98 11.53
N LEU A 278 7.32 3.95 10.62
CA LEU A 278 6.52 4.01 9.41
C LEU A 278 6.90 2.93 8.38
N GLN A 279 8.19 2.74 8.09
CA GLN A 279 8.62 1.84 6.99
C GLN A 279 8.83 0.38 7.40
N PHE A 280 9.11 0.12 8.68
CA PHE A 280 9.41 -1.22 9.20
C PHE A 280 8.35 -1.74 10.15
N MET A 281 7.77 -0.89 11.01
CA MET A 281 6.63 -1.27 11.86
C MET A 281 5.28 -0.98 11.20
N LEU A 282 5.26 -0.29 10.05
CA LEU A 282 4.05 0.06 9.31
C LEU A 282 3.04 0.81 10.17
N ASP A 283 3.57 1.56 11.13
CA ASP A 283 2.80 2.34 12.09
C ASP A 283 2.56 3.73 11.52
N THR A 284 1.30 4.03 11.21
CA THR A 284 0.85 5.34 10.72
C THR A 284 0.18 6.17 11.82
N SER A 285 0.29 5.75 13.10
CA SER A 285 -0.30 6.46 14.24
C SER A 285 0.59 7.57 14.79
N LEU A 286 1.90 7.51 14.53
CA LEU A 286 2.86 8.52 14.95
C LEU A 286 2.59 9.81 14.18
N SER A 287 1.94 10.79 14.81
CA SER A 287 1.60 12.06 14.17
C SER A 287 2.86 12.79 13.70
N ASP A 288 2.83 13.27 12.46
CA ASP A 288 3.78 14.22 11.86
C ASP A 288 3.85 15.58 12.60
N ALA A 289 3.14 15.71 13.74
CA ALA A 289 3.03 16.92 14.56
C ALA A 289 4.37 17.50 15.02
N GLU A 290 5.43 16.68 15.12
CA GLU A 290 6.78 17.16 15.44
C GLU A 290 7.62 17.54 14.21
N ARG A 291 7.23 17.10 13.00
CA ARG A 291 8.03 17.25 11.79
C ARG A 291 7.67 18.48 10.97
N TYR A 292 6.40 18.86 10.99
CA TYR A 292 5.89 20.07 10.35
C TYR A 292 5.18 20.93 11.41
N PRO A 293 5.85 21.96 11.97
CA PRO A 293 5.37 22.73 13.10
C PRO A 293 4.21 23.68 12.78
N LEU A 294 3.63 23.63 11.57
CA LEU A 294 2.39 24.32 11.22
C LEU A 294 1.24 23.69 12.01
N LYS A 295 1.14 24.10 13.28
CA LYS A 295 0.03 23.76 14.14
C LYS A 295 -1.15 24.60 13.67
N LEU A 296 -2.00 24.02 12.83
CA LEU A 296 -3.28 24.66 12.49
C LEU A 296 -4.10 24.97 13.74
N ALA A 297 -3.84 24.25 14.84
CA ALA A 297 -4.36 24.58 16.16
C ALA A 297 -4.01 26.01 16.64
N ASP A 298 -2.87 26.55 16.23
CA ASP A 298 -2.40 27.90 16.61
C ASP A 298 -2.99 28.98 15.68
N LEU A 299 -3.72 28.60 14.62
CA LEU A 299 -4.38 29.54 13.70
C LEU A 299 -5.76 29.95 14.23
N MET A 300 -5.94 31.25 14.46
CA MET A 300 -7.25 31.85 14.70
C MET A 300 -7.94 32.22 13.39
N ALA A 301 -9.21 31.86 13.26
CA ALA A 301 -10.08 32.34 12.20
C ALA A 301 -11.27 33.09 12.79
N MET A 302 -11.59 34.27 12.24
CA MET A 302 -12.77 35.05 12.64
C MET A 302 -13.29 35.87 11.47
N SER A 303 -14.58 36.22 11.51
CA SER A 303 -15.16 37.18 10.59
C SER A 303 -14.84 38.61 11.05
N LEU A 304 -14.46 39.46 10.10
CA LEU A 304 -14.09 40.86 10.36
C LEU A 304 -14.91 41.80 9.46
N ASP A 305 -15.12 43.04 9.92
CA ASP A 305 -15.68 44.11 9.10
C ASP A 305 -14.61 44.66 8.13
N LEU A 306 -15.04 45.26 7.02
CA LEU A 306 -14.14 45.79 5.98
C LEU A 306 -13.35 47.04 6.42
N LYS A 307 -13.83 47.78 7.43
CA LYS A 307 -13.22 49.05 7.86
C LYS A 307 -12.61 48.99 9.26
N ARG A 308 -13.09 48.08 10.11
CA ARG A 308 -12.71 48.02 11.54
C ARG A 308 -12.51 46.59 12.04
N ALA A 309 -11.66 46.44 13.06
CA ALA A 309 -11.40 45.19 13.78
C ALA A 309 -11.26 45.42 15.29
N PRO A 310 -11.47 44.38 16.13
CA PRO A 310 -11.13 44.44 17.56
C PRO A 310 -9.65 44.78 17.78
N ILE A 311 -9.36 45.52 18.85
CA ILE A 311 -7.99 45.94 19.18
C ILE A 311 -7.14 44.77 19.65
N ASP A 312 -7.72 43.86 20.45
CA ASP A 312 -7.01 42.73 21.03
C ASP A 312 -7.83 41.43 20.92
N LEU A 313 -7.11 40.32 20.80
CA LEU A 313 -7.64 38.97 20.58
C LEU A 313 -6.84 37.98 21.42
N ALA A 314 -7.54 37.12 22.17
CA ALA A 314 -6.90 36.03 22.90
C ALA A 314 -7.11 34.69 22.19
N TRP A 315 -6.02 33.95 21.96
CA TRP A 315 -6.08 32.60 21.39
C TRP A 315 -6.35 31.53 22.45
N CYS A 316 -7.12 30.50 22.07
CA CYS A 316 -7.16 29.22 22.78
C CYS A 316 -7.51 28.08 21.82
N ASN A 317 -7.17 26.85 22.21
CA ASN A 317 -7.47 25.61 21.47
C ASN A 317 -8.60 24.78 22.13
N SER A 318 -9.53 25.44 22.81
CA SER A 318 -10.64 24.75 23.49
C SER A 318 -11.65 24.21 22.48
N THR A 319 -12.21 23.03 22.74
CA THR A 319 -13.12 22.31 21.82
C THR A 319 -14.40 23.08 21.49
N ASP A 320 -14.84 23.98 22.37
CA ASP A 320 -16.01 24.85 22.16
C ASP A 320 -15.75 26.01 21.20
N LYS A 321 -14.48 26.26 20.86
CA LYS A 321 -14.05 27.30 19.92
C LYS A 321 -13.73 26.77 18.53
N VAL A 322 -13.91 25.47 18.29
CA VAL A 322 -13.70 24.85 16.98
C VAL A 322 -14.72 25.38 15.98
N ILE A 323 -14.22 25.88 14.85
CA ILE A 323 -15.05 26.37 13.76
C ILE A 323 -15.23 25.26 12.73
N ASP A 324 -16.45 25.10 12.23
CA ASP A 324 -16.78 24.15 11.16
C ASP A 324 -16.37 24.68 9.79
N VAL A 325 -15.06 24.80 9.57
CA VAL A 325 -14.45 25.13 8.29
C VAL A 325 -13.59 23.95 7.86
N PRO A 326 -13.70 23.48 6.60
CA PRO A 326 -12.89 22.37 6.11
C PRO A 326 -11.39 22.64 6.29
N THR A 327 -10.72 21.77 7.03
CA THR A 327 -9.27 21.85 7.25
C THR A 327 -8.53 20.95 6.27
N LEU A 328 -7.55 21.51 5.56
CA LEU A 328 -6.57 20.77 4.75
C LEU A 328 -5.35 20.38 5.59
N GLY A 329 -5.58 20.05 6.87
CA GLY A 329 -4.56 19.72 7.85
C GLY A 329 -4.31 18.23 8.03
N LEU A 330 -3.50 17.89 9.02
CA LEU A 330 -3.41 16.53 9.55
C LEU A 330 -4.75 16.12 10.19
N ASP A 331 -4.95 14.81 10.33
CA ASP A 331 -6.14 14.28 11.00
C ASP A 331 -6.15 14.73 12.48
N GLY A 332 -7.16 15.51 12.86
CA GLY A 332 -7.26 16.17 14.16
C GLY A 332 -7.03 17.68 14.15
N ASP A 333 -6.51 18.25 13.05
CA ASP A 333 -6.39 19.70 12.92
C ASP A 333 -7.76 20.36 12.78
N ARG A 334 -7.94 21.48 13.48
CA ARG A 334 -9.17 22.28 13.51
C ARG A 334 -8.79 23.76 13.50
N PHE A 335 -9.64 24.60 12.94
CA PHE A 335 -9.53 26.04 13.10
C PHE A 335 -10.29 26.49 14.35
N TYR A 336 -9.75 27.48 15.06
CA TYR A 336 -10.31 27.97 16.30
C TYR A 336 -10.72 29.45 16.18
N SER A 337 -11.87 29.78 16.76
CA SER A 337 -12.26 31.18 16.97
C SER A 337 -11.54 31.77 18.18
N PRO A 338 -11.37 33.10 18.26
CA PRO A 338 -10.79 33.75 19.44
C PRO A 338 -11.53 33.35 20.73
N MET A 339 -10.77 33.09 21.81
CA MET A 339 -11.33 32.85 23.13
C MET A 339 -12.06 34.09 23.65
N TRP A 340 -11.42 35.24 23.44
CA TRP A 340 -11.87 36.54 23.86
C TRP A 340 -11.52 37.57 22.78
N MET A 341 -12.40 38.57 22.65
CA MET A 341 -12.26 39.69 21.74
C MET A 341 -12.56 40.97 22.51
N ASP A 342 -11.77 42.01 22.26
CA ASP A 342 -12.08 43.32 22.78
C ASP A 342 -13.42 43.84 22.23
N LYS A 343 -14.14 44.61 23.03
CA LYS A 343 -15.38 45.30 22.63
C LYS A 343 -15.09 46.56 21.82
N GLU A 344 -13.92 47.16 22.02
CA GLU A 344 -13.50 48.33 21.26
C GLU A 344 -12.97 47.92 19.89
N MET A 345 -13.44 48.61 18.84
CA MET A 345 -13.00 48.39 17.46
C MET A 345 -12.26 49.62 16.94
N ALA A 346 -11.13 49.39 16.28
CA ALA A 346 -10.32 50.43 15.64
C ALA A 346 -10.33 50.28 14.11
N GLU A 347 -10.03 51.36 13.40
CA GLU A 347 -9.87 51.35 11.94
C GLU A 347 -8.53 50.73 11.54
N TYR A 348 -8.50 50.02 10.42
CA TYR A 348 -7.28 49.39 9.93
C TYR A 348 -6.22 50.45 9.57
N THR A 349 -5.01 50.26 10.07
CA THR A 349 -3.85 51.10 9.74
C THR A 349 -3.07 50.60 8.53
N GLY A 350 -3.26 49.33 8.16
CA GLY A 350 -2.60 48.69 7.02
C GLY A 350 -2.98 47.21 6.89
N SER A 351 -2.46 46.55 5.85
CA SER A 351 -2.66 45.13 5.59
C SER A 351 -1.31 44.43 5.46
N VAL A 352 -1.13 43.31 6.16
CA VAL A 352 0.04 42.45 6.04
C VAL A 352 -0.45 41.03 5.80
N MET A 353 0.09 40.36 4.79
CA MET A 353 -0.10 38.93 4.58
C MET A 353 1.23 38.25 4.87
N PHE A 354 1.25 37.37 5.88
CA PHE A 354 2.38 36.50 6.15
C PHE A 354 1.98 35.08 5.77
N ILE A 355 2.75 34.47 4.89
CA ILE A 355 2.65 33.04 4.58
C ILE A 355 3.91 32.44 5.19
N ASP A 356 3.73 31.54 6.16
CA ASP A 356 4.83 30.76 6.74
C ASP A 356 5.54 30.00 5.60
N PRO A 357 6.87 30.17 5.40
CA PRO A 357 7.59 29.71 4.20
C PRO A 357 7.65 28.19 4.00
#